data_AF-A0A2S6D4P8-F1
#
_entry.id   AF-A0A2S6D4P8-F1
#
_cell.length_a   1.000
_cell.length_b   1.000
_cell.length_c   1.000
_cell.angle_alpha   90.00
_cell.angle_beta   90.00
_cell.angle_gamma   90.00
#
_symmetry.space_group_name_H-M   'P 1'
#
loop_
_entity.id
_entity.type
_entity.pdbx_description
1 polymer ?
#
loop_
_entity_poly.entity_id
_entity_poly.type
_entity_poly.pdbx_seq_one_letter_code
_entity_poly.pdbx_strand_id
1 'polypeptide(L)'
;MEFKFLDKNGKETLIVKRLTYNTYTLKGKENTQLSNISLQTDAIGVMEYKKNFNLYTQLEYERELSTNTRIEYTVLDLLISANFNLNKVNTGNLNEDNKRDSIGKHQLSMAVEFISKGLDLSSPIKVDK
;
A
#
# COMPACT_ATOMS: atom_id res chain seq x y z
N MET A 1 3.76 24.90 -9.85
CA MET A 1 3.46 23.54 -9.33
C MET A 1 3.06 23.69 -7.87
N GLU A 2 1.93 23.11 -7.49
CA GLU A 2 1.37 23.18 -6.13
C GLU A 2 0.98 21.77 -5.72
N PHE A 3 1.25 21.41 -4.47
CA PHE A 3 0.88 20.13 -3.89
C PHE A 3 0.53 20.30 -2.40
N LYS A 4 -0.08 19.27 -1.82
CA LYS A 4 -0.55 19.29 -0.44
C LYS A 4 0.13 18.20 0.36
N PHE A 5 0.31 18.48 1.64
CA PHE A 5 0.67 17.50 2.65
C PHE A 5 -0.54 17.14 3.50
N LEU A 6 -0.60 15.86 3.85
CA LEU A 6 -1.62 15.26 4.70
C LEU A 6 -1.00 14.84 6.03
N ASP A 7 -1.80 14.87 7.10
CA ASP A 7 -1.43 14.22 8.35
C ASP A 7 -1.62 12.69 8.28
N LYS A 8 -1.25 12.00 9.36
CA LYS A 8 -1.46 10.56 9.53
C LYS A 8 -2.92 10.08 9.39
N ASN A 9 -3.89 10.98 9.49
CA ASN A 9 -5.31 10.68 9.36
C ASN A 9 -5.83 10.99 7.94
N GLY A 10 -4.96 11.39 7.02
CA GLY A 10 -5.35 11.77 5.66
C GLY A 10 -6.01 13.15 5.57
N LYS A 11 -5.90 13.99 6.62
CA LYS A 11 -6.41 15.37 6.57
C LYS A 11 -5.36 16.27 5.94
N GLU A 12 -5.77 17.07 4.95
CA GLU A 12 -4.91 18.09 4.37
C GLU A 12 -4.54 19.17 5.40
N THR A 13 -3.25 19.38 5.65
CA THR A 13 -2.76 20.31 6.69
C THR A 13 -1.90 21.44 6.17
N LEU A 14 -1.13 21.20 5.10
CA LEU A 14 -0.18 22.18 4.57
C LEU A 14 -0.23 22.20 3.05
N ILE A 15 -0.29 23.40 2.47
CA ILE A 15 -0.22 23.63 1.02
C ILE A 15 1.19 24.12 0.70
N VAL A 16 1.83 23.45 -0.24
CA VAL A 16 3.18 23.78 -0.73
C VAL A 16 3.08 24.28 -2.16
N LYS A 17 3.48 25.52 -2.40
CA LYS A 17 3.47 26.12 -3.72
C LYS A 17 4.89 26.50 -4.14
N ARG A 18 5.35 26.01 -5.27
CA ARG A 18 6.65 26.42 -5.84
C ARG A 18 6.54 27.83 -6.43
N LEU A 19 7.38 28.75 -5.96
CA LEU A 19 7.48 30.12 -6.48
C LEU A 19 8.56 30.23 -7.57
N THR A 20 9.75 29.68 -7.31
CA THR A 20 10.87 29.66 -8.28
C THR A 20 11.54 28.29 -8.33
N TYR A 21 12.66 28.16 -9.04
CA TYR A 21 13.40 26.90 -9.08
C TYR A 21 13.78 26.40 -7.67
N ASN A 22 14.17 27.30 -6.76
CA ASN A 22 14.65 26.93 -5.42
C ASN A 22 13.75 27.37 -4.27
N THR A 23 12.68 28.14 -4.52
CA THR A 23 11.82 28.66 -3.45
C THR A 23 10.40 28.12 -3.51
N TYR A 24 9.87 27.85 -2.33
CA TYR A 24 8.53 27.33 -2.07
C TYR A 24 7.86 28.18 -1.00
N THR A 25 6.55 28.30 -1.06
CA THR A 25 5.71 28.81 0.02
C THR A 25 4.96 27.68 0.69
N LEU A 26 4.97 27.70 2.02
CA LEU A 26 4.23 26.80 2.89
C LEU A 26 3.09 27.60 3.51
N LYS A 27 1.85 27.16 3.27
CA LYS A 27 0.65 27.76 3.86
C LYS A 27 -0.16 26.70 4.58
N GLY A 28 -0.40 26.92 5.87
CA GLY A 28 -1.29 26.13 6.70
C GLY A 28 -2.73 26.17 6.22
N LYS A 29 -3.44 25.06 6.35
CA LYS A 29 -4.89 25.01 6.14
C LYS A 29 -5.61 25.42 7.43
N GLU A 30 -6.70 26.16 7.29
CA GLU A 30 -7.55 26.54 8.42
C GLU A 30 -8.04 25.30 9.20
N ASN A 31 -8.24 25.45 10.51
CA ASN A 31 -8.66 24.36 11.41
C ASN A 31 -7.69 23.17 11.45
N THR A 32 -6.38 23.42 11.32
CA THR A 32 -5.30 22.44 11.49
C THR A 32 -4.24 22.99 12.44
N GLN A 33 -3.39 22.12 12.99
CA GLN A 33 -2.30 22.53 13.88
C GLN A 33 -1.29 23.48 13.21
N LEU A 34 -1.28 23.52 11.87
CA LEU A 34 -0.40 24.35 11.08
C LEU A 34 -1.10 25.60 10.53
N SER A 35 -2.33 25.91 10.93
CA SER A 35 -3.16 26.98 10.34
C SER A 35 -2.48 28.34 10.28
N ASN A 36 -1.63 28.64 11.26
CA ASN A 36 -0.94 29.94 11.38
C ASN A 36 0.37 30.01 10.61
N ILE A 37 0.75 28.94 9.89
CA ILE A 37 1.98 28.89 9.12
C ILE A 37 1.77 29.55 7.76
N SER A 38 2.56 30.57 7.48
CA SER A 38 2.68 31.16 6.15
C SER A 38 4.11 31.66 5.99
N LEU A 39 4.96 30.86 5.32
CA LEU A 39 6.37 31.20 5.16
C LEU A 39 6.91 30.78 3.80
N GLN A 40 8.03 31.38 3.42
CA GLN A 40 8.79 31.01 2.24
C GLN A 40 10.06 30.26 2.67
N THR A 41 10.36 29.16 2.00
CA THR A 41 11.50 28.29 2.31
C THR A 41 12.05 27.65 1.03
N ASP A 42 13.14 26.91 1.15
CA ASP A 42 13.73 26.13 0.08
C ASP A 42 13.26 24.66 0.12
N ALA A 43 13.77 23.84 -0.80
CA ALA A 43 13.39 22.43 -0.84
C ALA A 43 13.77 21.67 0.44
N ILE A 44 14.86 22.05 1.11
CA ILE A 44 15.33 21.40 2.34
C ILE A 44 14.35 21.70 3.47
N GLY A 45 13.97 22.97 3.65
CA GLY A 45 13.00 23.35 4.66
C GLY A 45 11.63 22.71 4.44
N VAL A 46 11.17 22.54 3.20
CA VAL A 46 9.94 21.76 2.91
C VAL A 46 10.06 20.33 3.46
N MET A 47 11.21 19.67 3.28
CA MET A 47 11.45 18.31 3.76
C MET A 47 11.56 18.24 5.28
N GLU A 48 12.16 19.25 5.92
CA GLU A 48 12.20 19.36 7.39
C GLU A 48 10.81 19.52 7.98
N TYR A 49 9.97 20.38 7.40
CA TYR A 49 8.56 20.52 7.82
C TYR A 49 7.80 19.20 7.70
N LYS A 50 7.96 18.52 6.57
CA LYS A 50 7.35 17.20 6.37
C LYS A 50 7.75 16.21 7.46
N LYS A 51 9.05 16.15 7.80
CA LYS A 51 9.58 15.25 8.82
C LYS A 51 9.12 15.62 10.23
N ASN A 52 9.22 16.90 10.61
CA ASN A 52 8.93 17.36 11.97
C ASN A 52 7.45 17.20 12.34
N PHE A 53 6.55 17.32 11.35
CA PHE A 53 5.12 17.22 11.56
C PHE A 53 4.52 15.88 11.10
N ASN A 54 5.36 14.89 10.77
CA ASN A 54 4.94 13.57 10.27
C ASN A 54 3.89 13.68 9.14
N LEU A 55 4.23 14.46 8.13
CA LEU A 55 3.36 14.72 7.00
C LEU A 55 3.68 13.81 5.82
N TYR A 56 2.65 13.53 5.03
CA TYR A 56 2.71 12.67 3.87
C TYR A 56 2.26 13.41 2.63
N THR A 57 2.88 13.15 1.49
CA THR A 57 2.25 13.48 0.21
C THR A 57 1.06 12.55 -0.04
N GLN A 58 0.15 12.93 -0.95
CA GLN A 58 -0.98 12.09 -1.35
C GLN A 58 -0.53 10.67 -1.73
N LEU A 59 0.51 10.57 -2.56
CA LEU A 59 1.05 9.27 -3.01
C LEU A 59 1.64 8.44 -1.86
N GLU A 60 2.27 9.09 -0.88
CA GLU A 60 2.83 8.38 0.28
C GLU A 60 1.73 7.88 1.21
N TYR A 61 0.71 8.71 1.44
CA TYR A 61 -0.45 8.33 2.25
C TYR A 61 -1.22 7.16 1.62
N GLU A 62 -1.46 7.21 0.30
CA GLU A 62 -2.09 6.12 -0.44
C GLU A 62 -1.26 4.83 -0.39
N ARG A 63 0.07 4.93 -0.51
CA ARG A 63 0.96 3.78 -0.33
C ARG A 63 0.84 3.21 1.08
N GLU A 64 0.88 4.05 2.11
CA GLU A 64 0.76 3.61 3.50
C GLU A 64 -0.58 2.91 3.75
N LEU A 65 -1.69 3.47 3.25
CA LEU A 65 -3.01 2.84 3.26
C LEU A 65 -3.02 1.50 2.54
N SER A 66 -2.36 1.39 1.38
CA SER A 66 -2.26 0.13 0.63
C SER A 66 -1.42 -0.95 1.34
N THR A 67 -0.41 -0.55 2.12
CA THR A 67 0.33 -1.49 2.99
C THR A 67 -0.45 -1.91 4.23
N ASN A 68 -1.28 -1.02 4.77
CA ASN A 68 -2.09 -1.29 5.97
C ASN A 68 -3.44 -1.94 5.68
N THR A 69 -3.96 -1.81 4.46
CA THR A 69 -4.92 -2.78 3.93
C THR A 69 -4.14 -4.06 3.71
N ARG A 70 -4.01 -4.86 4.79
CA ARG A 70 -3.82 -6.30 4.64
C ARG A 70 -4.86 -6.72 3.61
N ILE A 71 -4.41 -7.04 2.41
CA ILE A 71 -5.25 -7.77 1.46
C ILE A 71 -5.64 -9.01 2.26
N GLU A 72 -6.89 -9.03 2.71
CA GLU A 72 -7.47 -10.20 3.35
C GLU A 72 -7.48 -11.26 2.26
N TYR A 73 -6.41 -12.04 2.21
CA TYR A 73 -6.33 -13.19 1.33
C TYR A 73 -7.49 -14.09 1.75
N THR A 74 -8.32 -14.52 0.82
CA THR A 74 -9.45 -15.38 1.12
C THR A 74 -9.17 -16.82 0.70
N VAL A 75 -10.01 -17.75 1.15
CA VAL A 75 -9.99 -19.14 0.66
C VAL A 75 -10.17 -19.17 -0.87
N LEU A 76 -10.98 -18.28 -1.44
CA LEU A 76 -11.15 -18.12 -2.88
C LEU A 76 -9.85 -17.70 -3.58
N ASP A 77 -9.10 -16.75 -3.00
CA ASP A 77 -7.82 -16.30 -3.57
C ASP A 77 -6.79 -17.43 -3.61
N LEU A 78 -6.75 -18.29 -2.58
CA LEU A 78 -5.93 -19.50 -2.57
C LEU A 78 -6.31 -20.46 -3.69
N LEU A 79 -7.61 -20.70 -3.91
CA LEU A 79 -8.08 -21.59 -4.98
C LEU A 79 -7.79 -21.04 -6.37
N ILE A 80 -7.96 -19.73 -6.58
CA ILE A 80 -7.62 -19.07 -7.85
C ILE A 80 -6.11 -19.19 -8.10
N SER A 81 -5.28 -18.94 -7.09
CA SER A 81 -3.81 -19.05 -7.18
C SER A 81 -3.36 -20.48 -7.46
N ALA A 82 -3.94 -21.46 -6.76
CA ALA A 82 -3.68 -22.88 -6.99
C ALA A 82 -4.05 -23.29 -8.41
N ASN A 83 -5.24 -22.90 -8.88
CA ASN A 83 -5.71 -23.19 -10.23
C ASN A 83 -4.79 -22.57 -11.30
N PHE A 84 -4.35 -21.32 -11.09
CA PHE A 84 -3.41 -20.66 -12.00
C PHE A 84 -2.07 -21.39 -12.09
N ASN A 85 -1.57 -21.90 -10.97
CA ASN A 85 -0.30 -22.63 -10.92
C ASN A 85 -0.40 -24.03 -11.53
N LEU A 86 -1.54 -24.72 -11.36
CA LEU A 86 -1.75 -26.09 -11.83
C LEU A 86 -2.19 -26.19 -13.30
N ASN A 87 -2.97 -25.23 -13.79
CA ASN A 87 -3.59 -25.30 -15.13
C ASN A 87 -2.93 -24.37 -16.16
N LYS A 88 -1.66 -24.00 -15.97
CA LYS A 88 -0.95 -23.11 -16.90
C LYS A 88 -0.35 -23.86 -18.09
N VAL A 89 -0.14 -23.11 -19.18
CA VAL A 89 0.62 -23.59 -20.34
C VAL A 89 2.07 -23.88 -19.91
N ASN A 90 2.51 -25.11 -20.19
CA ASN A 90 3.85 -25.62 -19.91
C ASN A 90 4.90 -24.65 -20.47
N THR A 91 5.86 -24.23 -19.64
CA THR A 91 6.87 -23.25 -20.02
C THR A 91 8.01 -23.85 -20.86
N GLY A 92 8.06 -25.19 -20.96
CA GLY A 92 9.16 -25.92 -21.57
C GLY A 92 10.37 -26.08 -20.63
N ASN A 93 10.28 -25.57 -19.40
CA ASN A 93 11.31 -25.69 -18.37
C ASN A 93 10.79 -26.54 -17.21
N LEU A 94 11.17 -27.82 -17.22
CA LEU A 94 10.82 -28.82 -16.21
C LEU A 94 10.99 -28.33 -14.76
N ASN A 95 12.02 -27.56 -14.46
CA ASN A 95 12.27 -27.07 -13.10
C ASN A 95 11.26 -25.99 -12.68
N GLU A 96 10.92 -25.08 -13.60
CA GLU A 96 9.90 -24.05 -13.32
C GLU A 96 8.51 -24.65 -13.24
N ASP A 97 8.19 -25.59 -14.13
CA ASP A 97 6.89 -26.26 -14.14
C ASP A 97 6.70 -27.10 -12.87
N ASN A 98 7.70 -27.88 -12.45
CA ASN A 98 7.66 -28.64 -11.20
C ASN A 98 7.53 -27.74 -9.95
N LYS A 99 8.22 -26.60 -9.95
CA LYS A 99 8.13 -25.63 -8.84
C LYS A 99 6.72 -25.04 -8.75
N ARG A 100 6.12 -24.67 -9.89
CA ARG A 100 4.76 -24.14 -9.94
C ARG A 100 3.73 -25.19 -9.53
N ASP A 101 3.86 -26.42 -10.01
CA ASP A 101 3.01 -27.54 -9.60
C ASP A 101 3.05 -27.77 -8.08
N SER A 102 4.25 -27.75 -7.49
CA SER A 102 4.42 -27.90 -6.04
C SER A 102 3.75 -26.77 -5.27
N ILE A 103 3.91 -25.52 -5.72
CA ILE A 103 3.25 -24.35 -5.13
C ILE A 103 1.73 -24.47 -5.25
N GLY A 104 1.21 -24.84 -6.42
CA GLY A 104 -0.22 -25.00 -6.66
C GLY A 104 -0.85 -26.10 -5.80
N LYS A 105 -0.18 -27.25 -5.68
CA LYS A 105 -0.62 -28.35 -4.79
C LYS A 105 -0.64 -27.93 -3.32
N HIS A 106 0.39 -27.20 -2.88
CA HIS A 106 0.47 -26.69 -1.51
C HIS A 106 -0.66 -25.69 -1.21
N GLN A 107 -0.90 -24.73 -2.11
CA GLN A 107 -1.99 -23.76 -1.99
C GLN A 107 -3.37 -24.43 -1.97
N LEU A 108 -3.57 -25.46 -2.81
CA LEU A 108 -4.80 -26.25 -2.82
C LEU A 108 -5.00 -27.01 -1.51
N SER A 109 -3.93 -27.62 -0.98
CA SER A 109 -3.97 -28.31 0.31
C SER A 109 -4.39 -27.37 1.45
N MET A 110 -3.83 -26.16 1.49
CA MET A 110 -4.22 -25.15 2.48
C MET A 110 -5.69 -24.73 2.32
N ALA A 111 -6.15 -24.51 1.09
CA ALA A 111 -7.55 -24.16 0.84
C ALA A 111 -8.51 -25.26 1.32
N VAL A 112 -8.20 -26.53 1.04
CA VAL A 112 -8.99 -27.68 1.50
C VAL A 112 -8.98 -27.77 3.04
N GLU A 113 -7.84 -27.51 3.68
CA GLU A 113 -7.75 -27.49 5.13
C GLU A 113 -8.66 -26.41 5.74
N PHE A 114 -8.66 -25.19 5.18
CA PHE A 114 -9.55 -24.12 5.65
C PHE A 114 -11.03 -24.47 5.43
N ILE A 115 -11.39 -25.01 4.26
CA ILE A 115 -12.77 -25.47 3.98
C ILE A 115 -13.17 -26.60 4.96
N SER A 116 -12.28 -27.55 5.23
CA SER A 116 -12.55 -28.65 6.16
C SER A 116 -12.78 -28.18 7.60
N LYS A 117 -12.23 -27.03 7.98
CA LYS A 117 -12.45 -26.35 9.26
C LYS A 117 -13.74 -25.52 9.28
N GLY A 118 -14.51 -25.51 8.20
CA GLY A 118 -15.79 -24.81 8.07
C GLY A 118 -15.68 -23.35 7.62
N LEU A 119 -14.55 -22.91 7.05
CA LEU A 119 -14.42 -21.57 6.47
C LEU A 119 -15.10 -21.51 5.09
N ASP A 120 -15.91 -20.49 4.89
CA ASP A 120 -16.46 -20.14 3.57
C ASP A 120 -15.41 -19.57 2.63
N LEU A 121 -15.71 -19.56 1.33
CA LEU A 121 -14.81 -19.07 0.28
C LEU A 121 -14.38 -17.61 0.46
N SER A 122 -15.25 -16.77 1.02
CA SER A 122 -14.96 -15.36 1.32
C SER A 122 -14.27 -15.15 2.67
N SER A 123 -13.99 -16.22 3.41
CA SER A 123 -13.40 -16.11 4.75
C SER A 123 -11.95 -15.64 4.63
N PRO A 124 -11.55 -14.61 5.40
CA PRO A 124 -10.18 -14.13 5.40
C PRO A 124 -9.27 -15.17 6.05
N ILE A 125 -8.14 -15.45 5.39
CA ILE A 125 -7.10 -16.35 5.86
C ILE A 125 -5.86 -15.55 6.24
N LYS A 126 -5.26 -15.91 7.37
CA LYS A 126 -3.91 -15.46 7.72
C LYS A 126 -2.94 -16.52 7.23
N VAL A 127 -2.23 -16.20 6.15
CA VAL A 127 -1.05 -16.97 5.77
C VAL A 127 0.10 -16.34 6.54
N ASP A 128 0.55 -17.00 7.61
CA ASP A 128 1.79 -16.61 8.28
C ASP A 128 2.93 -16.76 7.26
N LYS A 129 3.66 -15.66 7.02
CA LYS A 129 4.78 -15.59 6.07
C LYS A 129 6.03 -16.24 6.62
#